data_AF-A0A920BMB8-F1
#
_entry.id   AF-A0A920BMB8-F1
#
_cell.length_a   1.000
_cell.length_b   1.000
_cell.length_c   1.000
_cell.angle_alpha   90.00
_cell.angle_beta   90.00
_cell.angle_gamma   90.00
#
_symmetry.space_group_name_H-M   'P 1'
#
loop_
_entity.id
_entity.type
_entity.pdbx_description
1 polymer ?
#
loop_
_entity_poly.entity_id
_entity_poly.type
_entity_poly.pdbx_seq_one_letter_code
_entity_poly.pdbx_strand_id
1 'polypeptide(L)'
;MRPLYQITGEAEFNEVFLTDVRVPDDQRLGDEGDGWRVAITTLMNERVALGGGSGGKGGGPIRSLMNLWNTKKDDLTEIEKRVMRDRVADLWGKAEILRLTNQRAKVMAKSGDAGPGGSIGKLFSAELNQKSLNYASNLKERRACCMPTAIQ
;
A
#
# COMPACT_ATOMS: atom_id res chain seq x y z
N MET A 1 -27.61 -6.99 12.07
CA MET A 1 -26.40 -6.34 11.52
C MET A 1 -26.78 -4.93 11.11
N ARG A 2 -25.94 -3.93 11.39
CA ARG A 2 -26.18 -2.53 11.02
C ARG A 2 -25.09 -2.08 10.03
N PRO A 3 -25.44 -1.73 8.77
CA PRO A 3 -24.45 -1.30 7.80
C PRO A 3 -23.82 0.05 8.14
N LEU A 4 -22.53 0.21 7.83
CA LEU A 4 -21.79 1.46 7.94
C LEU A 4 -21.50 1.97 6.52
N TYR A 5 -22.03 3.14 6.20
CA TYR A 5 -21.88 3.77 4.89
C TYR A 5 -20.58 4.56 4.84
N GLN A 6 -19.80 4.31 3.79
CA GLN A 6 -18.58 5.06 3.49
C GLN A 6 -18.88 6.34 2.72
N ILE A 7 -17.87 7.22 2.58
CA ILE A 7 -17.98 8.46 1.79
C ILE A 7 -18.31 8.20 0.31
N THR A 8 -18.04 6.98 -0.19
CA THR A 8 -18.40 6.52 -1.53
C THR A 8 -19.89 6.21 -1.68
N GLY A 9 -20.64 6.13 -0.58
CA GLY A 9 -22.04 5.70 -0.54
C GLY A 9 -22.23 4.18 -0.43
N GLU A 10 -21.15 3.41 -0.49
CA GLU A 10 -21.18 1.94 -0.39
C GLU A 10 -21.19 1.47 1.07
N ALA A 11 -21.70 0.25 1.29
CA ALA A 11 -21.91 -0.35 2.60
C ALA A 11 -21.19 -1.71 2.72
N GLU A 12 -19.87 -1.68 2.69
CA GLU A 12 -19.03 -2.88 2.80
C GLU A 12 -18.73 -3.28 4.26
N PHE A 13 -19.02 -2.40 5.22
CA PHE A 13 -18.76 -2.61 6.65
C PHE A 13 -20.08 -2.73 7.42
N ASN A 14 -20.10 -3.56 8.46
CA ASN A 14 -21.26 -3.75 9.33
C ASN A 14 -20.83 -3.78 10.78
N GLU A 15 -21.70 -3.27 11.64
CA GLU A 15 -21.66 -3.54 13.07
C GLU A 15 -22.49 -4.78 13.38
N VAL A 16 -21.92 -5.66 14.20
CA VAL A 16 -22.52 -6.94 14.59
C VAL A 16 -22.67 -6.97 16.10
N PHE A 17 -23.90 -7.21 16.56
CA PHE A 17 -24.23 -7.36 17.99
C PHE A 17 -24.43 -8.85 18.28
N LEU A 18 -23.82 -9.34 19.35
CA LEU A 18 -23.97 -10.70 19.84
C LEU A 18 -24.69 -10.64 21.20
N THR A 19 -25.94 -11.10 21.26
CA THR A 19 -26.76 -11.10 22.49
C THR A 19 -27.24 -12.52 22.76
N ASP A 20 -26.86 -13.07 23.90
CA ASP A 20 -27.20 -14.45 24.33
C ASP A 20 -26.89 -15.54 23.30
N VAL A 21 -25.91 -15.30 22.42
CA VAL A 21 -25.49 -16.27 21.40
C VAL A 21 -24.83 -17.46 22.09
N ARG A 22 -25.32 -18.66 21.79
CA ARG A 22 -24.74 -19.93 22.22
C ARG A 22 -23.99 -20.54 21.05
N VAL A 23 -22.68 -20.78 21.24
CA VAL A 23 -21.82 -21.43 20.25
C VAL A 23 -21.36 -22.76 20.84
N PRO A 24 -21.58 -23.88 20.13
CA PRO A 24 -21.04 -25.19 20.51
C PRO A 24 -19.50 -25.17 20.66
N ASP A 25 -18.98 -25.93 21.62
CA ASP A 25 -17.54 -25.94 21.93
C ASP A 25 -16.67 -26.54 20.80
N ASP A 26 -17.26 -27.40 19.97
CA ASP A 26 -16.62 -27.96 18.77
C ASP A 26 -16.34 -26.92 17.67
N GLN A 27 -16.92 -25.72 17.76
CA GLN A 27 -16.60 -24.58 16.91
C GLN A 27 -15.50 -23.68 17.48
N ARG A 28 -14.97 -23.99 18.68
CA ARG A 28 -13.86 -23.24 19.27
C ARG A 28 -12.59 -23.46 18.44
N LEU A 29 -11.93 -22.35 18.11
CA LEU A 29 -10.61 -22.38 17.47
C LEU A 29 -9.53 -22.35 18.55
N GLY A 30 -8.79 -23.44 18.68
CA GLY A 30 -7.76 -23.61 19.72
C GLY A 30 -8.36 -24.00 21.08
N ASP A 31 -7.49 -23.97 22.10
CA ASP A 31 -7.88 -24.29 23.48
C ASP A 31 -8.49 -23.07 24.19
N GLU A 32 -9.11 -23.30 25.35
CA GLU A 32 -9.58 -22.21 26.21
C GLU A 32 -8.43 -21.27 26.61
N GLY A 33 -8.63 -19.96 26.43
CA GLY A 33 -7.61 -18.93 26.68
C GLY A 33 -6.66 -18.64 25.51
N ASP A 34 -6.72 -19.42 24.42
CA ASP A 34 -5.77 -19.33 23.32
C ASP A 34 -6.18 -18.33 22.20
N GLY A 35 -7.29 -17.62 22.39
CA GLY A 35 -7.88 -16.74 21.38
C GLY A 35 -6.95 -15.63 20.88
N TRP A 36 -6.04 -15.13 21.72
CA TRP A 36 -5.07 -14.12 21.32
C TRP A 36 -4.07 -14.66 20.29
N ARG A 37 -3.55 -15.87 20.51
CA ARG A 37 -2.62 -16.53 19.58
C ARG A 37 -3.29 -16.73 18.24
N VAL A 38 -4.51 -17.27 18.23
CA VAL A 38 -5.31 -17.48 17.02
C VAL A 38 -5.52 -16.16 16.26
N ALA A 39 -5.95 -15.10 16.94
CA ALA A 39 -6.16 -13.78 16.34
C ALA A 39 -4.88 -13.21 15.70
N ILE A 40 -3.74 -13.28 16.41
CA ILE A 40 -2.46 -12.78 15.89
C ILE A 40 -1.99 -13.60 14.69
N THR A 41 -2.10 -14.94 14.73
CA THR A 41 -1.74 -15.79 13.59
C THR A 41 -2.58 -15.44 12.35
N THR A 42 -3.90 -15.25 12.51
CA THR A 42 -4.77 -14.83 11.41
C THR A 42 -4.34 -13.47 10.86
N LEU A 43 -4.14 -12.47 11.72
CA LEU A 43 -3.70 -11.13 11.32
C LEU A 43 -2.35 -11.11 10.61
N MET A 44 -1.40 -11.97 11.01
CA MET A 44 -0.09 -12.08 10.33
C MET A 44 -0.25 -12.63 8.91
N ASN A 45 -1.09 -13.65 8.73
CA ASN A 45 -1.37 -14.22 7.41
C ASN A 45 -2.08 -13.23 6.50
N GLU A 46 -3.14 -12.58 6.98
CA GLU A 46 -3.86 -11.54 6.24
C GLU A 46 -2.94 -10.40 5.82
N ARG A 47 -1.99 -10.01 6.69
CA ARG A 47 -1.04 -8.93 6.37
C ARG A 47 -0.07 -9.29 5.25
N VAL A 48 0.31 -10.55 5.10
CA VAL A 48 1.11 -11.01 3.95
C VAL A 48 0.26 -11.01 2.68
N ALA A 49 -1.00 -11.44 2.77
CA ALA A 49 -1.93 -11.47 1.64
C ALA A 49 -2.30 -10.06 1.13
N LEU A 50 -2.63 -9.13 2.04
CA LEU A 50 -3.11 -7.78 1.74
C LEU A 50 -1.97 -6.74 1.65
N GLY A 51 -0.88 -6.91 2.39
CA GLY A 51 0.28 -6.00 2.41
C GLY A 51 1.30 -6.28 1.30
N GLY A 52 1.28 -7.48 0.73
CA GLY A 52 2.17 -7.91 -0.34
C GLY A 52 1.72 -7.43 -1.71
N GLY A 53 1.59 -6.11 -1.91
CA GLY A 53 1.13 -5.47 -3.14
C GLY A 53 1.59 -6.24 -4.40
N SER A 54 0.63 -6.77 -5.15
CA SER A 54 0.84 -7.70 -6.27
C SER A 54 1.28 -6.97 -7.55
N GLY A 55 2.19 -6.01 -7.44
CA GLY A 55 2.85 -5.44 -8.60
C GLY A 55 3.99 -6.35 -9.03
N GLY A 56 4.07 -6.69 -10.32
CA GLY A 56 5.34 -7.10 -10.92
C GLY A 56 6.41 -6.02 -10.76
N LYS A 57 7.63 -6.26 -11.26
CA LYS A 57 8.70 -5.26 -11.28
C LYS A 57 8.17 -3.91 -11.80
N GLY A 58 8.38 -2.83 -11.05
CA GLY A 58 7.83 -1.52 -11.40
C GLY A 58 6.30 -1.37 -11.37
N GLY A 59 5.58 -2.25 -10.67
CA GLY A 59 4.12 -2.17 -10.49
C GLY A 59 3.69 -1.32 -9.30
N GLY A 60 2.39 -1.05 -9.17
CA GLY A 60 1.85 -0.20 -8.10
C GLY A 60 2.11 1.30 -8.34
N PRO A 61 2.09 2.15 -7.30
CA PRO A 61 2.18 3.61 -7.44
C PRO A 61 3.45 4.12 -8.12
N ILE A 62 4.56 3.37 -8.03
CA ILE A 62 5.80 3.72 -8.74
C ILE A 62 5.62 3.68 -10.27
N ARG A 63 4.74 2.81 -10.79
CA ARG A 63 4.41 2.76 -12.22
C ARG A 63 3.82 4.07 -12.70
N SER A 64 2.89 4.61 -11.92
CA SER A 64 2.24 5.88 -12.20
C SER A 64 3.25 7.04 -12.21
N LEU A 65 4.19 7.04 -11.26
CA LEU A 65 5.27 8.03 -11.22
C LEU A 65 6.21 7.90 -12.43
N MET A 66 6.60 6.68 -12.81
CA MET A 66 7.46 6.43 -13.98
C MET A 66 6.78 6.83 -15.29
N ASN A 67 5.50 6.53 -15.45
CA ASN A 67 4.72 6.96 -16.61
C ASN A 67 4.72 8.49 -16.71
N LEU A 68 4.45 9.18 -15.60
CA LEU A 68 4.44 10.64 -15.56
C LEU A 68 5.82 11.23 -15.87
N TRP A 69 6.89 10.66 -15.30
CA TRP A 69 8.27 11.03 -15.60
C TRP A 69 8.57 10.93 -17.09
N ASN A 70 8.25 9.79 -17.72
CA ASN A 70 8.53 9.55 -19.13
C ASN A 70 7.79 10.53 -20.05
N THR A 71 6.59 10.97 -19.67
CA THR A 71 5.83 11.98 -20.43
C THR A 71 6.34 13.40 -20.21
N LYS A 72 6.88 13.72 -19.03
CA LYS A 72 7.19 15.11 -18.64
C LYS A 72 8.66 15.49 -18.65
N LYS A 73 9.58 14.52 -18.64
CA LYS A 73 11.02 14.76 -18.49
C LYS A 73 11.64 15.71 -19.53
N ASP A 74 11.02 15.85 -20.70
CA ASP A 74 11.52 16.70 -21.79
C ASP A 74 10.91 18.11 -21.76
N ASP A 75 9.85 18.32 -20.97
CA ASP A 75 9.27 19.65 -20.67
C ASP A 75 10.02 20.38 -19.54
N LEU A 76 10.99 19.71 -18.88
CA LEU A 76 11.71 20.23 -17.70
C LEU A 76 13.00 20.94 -18.10
N THR A 77 13.40 21.93 -17.30
CA THR A 77 14.76 22.48 -17.38
C THR A 77 15.80 21.41 -16.99
N GLU A 78 17.06 21.57 -17.40
CA GLU A 78 18.12 20.60 -17.08
C GLU A 78 18.34 20.42 -15.57
N ILE A 79 18.22 21.51 -14.79
CA ILE A 79 18.33 21.46 -13.33
C ILE A 79 17.18 20.64 -12.74
N GLU A 80 15.94 20.91 -13.14
CA GLU A 80 14.76 20.18 -12.68
C GLU A 80 14.83 18.71 -13.07
N LYS A 81 15.25 18.42 -14.31
CA LYS A 81 15.43 17.06 -14.81
C LYS A 81 16.43 16.29 -13.96
N ARG A 82 17.53 16.90 -13.54
CA ARG A 82 18.54 16.26 -12.67
C ARG A 82 17.97 15.94 -11.29
N VAL A 83 17.31 16.90 -10.65
CA VAL A 83 16.71 16.70 -9.31
C VAL A 83 15.57 15.67 -9.35
N MET A 84 14.73 15.72 -10.38
CA MET A 84 13.61 14.78 -10.51
C MET A 84 14.09 13.37 -10.83
N ARG A 85 15.11 13.22 -11.69
CA ARG A 85 15.70 11.91 -11.99
C ARG A 85 16.22 11.23 -10.73
N ASP A 86 16.91 11.97 -9.88
CA ASP A 86 17.45 11.46 -8.61
C ASP A 86 16.32 10.96 -7.69
N ARG A 87 15.26 11.76 -7.52
CA ARG A 87 14.09 11.40 -6.70
C ARG A 87 13.32 10.19 -7.25
N VAL A 88 13.12 10.12 -8.57
CA VAL A 88 12.46 8.98 -9.21
C VAL A 88 13.30 7.71 -9.05
N ALA A 89 14.62 7.81 -9.19
CA ALA A 89 15.53 6.69 -8.99
C ALA A 89 15.51 6.17 -7.54
N ASP A 90 15.53 7.05 -6.54
CA ASP A 90 15.41 6.67 -5.12
C ASP A 90 14.09 5.92 -4.83
N LEU A 91 12.96 6.47 -5.28
CA LEU A 91 11.65 5.84 -5.08
C LEU A 91 11.52 4.52 -5.84
N TRP A 92 12.13 4.41 -7.02
CA TRP A 92 12.20 3.15 -7.76
C TRP A 92 13.00 2.08 -7.02
N GLY A 93 14.18 2.43 -6.48
CA GLY A 93 14.98 1.52 -5.67
C GLY A 93 14.20 1.01 -4.45
N LYS A 94 13.50 1.91 -3.75
CA LYS A 94 12.62 1.57 -2.63
C LYS A 94 11.49 0.64 -3.06
N ALA A 95 10.84 0.89 -4.19
CA ALA A 95 9.80 0.01 -4.71
C ALA A 95 10.29 -1.42 -4.97
N GLU A 96 11.52 -1.56 -5.51
CA GLU A 96 12.10 -2.89 -5.74
C GLU A 96 12.50 -3.58 -4.43
N ILE A 97 13.02 -2.85 -3.43
CA ILE A 97 13.28 -3.39 -2.08
C ILE A 97 11.98 -3.92 -1.46
N LEU A 98 10.89 -3.17 -1.57
CA LEU A 98 9.58 -3.61 -1.09
C LEU A 98 9.10 -4.86 -1.82
N ARG A 99 9.23 -4.91 -3.15
CA ARG A 99 8.83 -6.06 -3.97
C ARG A 99 9.56 -7.33 -3.53
N LEU A 100 10.88 -7.25 -3.37
CA LEU A 100 11.70 -8.38 -2.95
C LEU A 100 11.40 -8.81 -1.50
N THR A 101 11.18 -7.84 -0.60
CA THR A 101 10.78 -8.11 0.79
C THR A 101 9.45 -8.86 0.85
N ASN A 102 8.47 -8.43 0.05
CA ASN A 102 7.16 -9.08 -0.04
C ASN A 102 7.25 -10.48 -0.66
N GLN A 103 8.12 -10.68 -1.67
CA GLN A 103 8.38 -12.01 -2.23
C GLN A 103 8.96 -12.95 -1.18
N ARG A 104 9.95 -12.49 -0.40
CA ARG A 104 10.52 -13.27 0.70
C ARG A 104 9.49 -13.61 1.77
N ALA A 105 8.68 -12.63 2.20
CA ALA A 105 7.62 -12.86 3.18
C ALA A 105 6.58 -13.89 2.71
N LYS A 106 6.21 -13.86 1.41
CA LYS A 106 5.29 -14.87 0.82
C LYS A 106 5.89 -16.28 0.83
N VAL A 107 7.19 -16.42 0.58
CA VAL A 107 7.86 -17.72 0.65
C VAL A 107 7.90 -18.22 2.10
N MET A 108 8.24 -17.36 3.06
CA MET A 108 8.26 -17.72 4.49
C MET A 108 6.87 -18.11 5.03
N ALA A 109 5.82 -17.37 4.65
CA ALA A 109 4.46 -17.70 5.05
C ALA A 109 4.03 -19.11 4.59
N LYS A 110 4.50 -19.58 3.43
CA LYS A 110 4.22 -20.95 2.95
C LYS A 110 4.92 -22.03 3.79
N SER A 111 6.00 -21.71 4.48
CA SER A 111 6.68 -22.63 5.41
C SER A 111 6.05 -22.65 6.82
N GLY A 112 4.91 -21.98 7.03
CA GLY A 112 4.17 -22.00 8.30
C GLY A 112 4.55 -20.88 9.28
N ASP A 113 5.59 -20.10 8.99
CA ASP A 113 5.97 -18.91 9.76
C ASP A 113 5.97 -17.67 8.86
N ALA A 114 4.92 -16.86 8.97
CA ALA A 114 4.83 -15.59 8.25
C ALA A 114 5.84 -14.55 8.77
N GLY A 115 6.30 -14.67 10.01
CA GLY A 115 7.21 -13.74 10.67
C GLY A 115 6.75 -12.26 10.62
N PRO A 116 7.64 -11.32 10.96
CA PRO A 116 7.33 -9.88 10.92
C PRO A 116 7.34 -9.28 9.50
N GLY A 117 7.64 -10.07 8.46
CA GLY A 117 7.88 -9.58 7.09
C GLY A 117 6.68 -8.85 6.50
N GLY A 118 5.45 -9.32 6.76
CA GLY A 118 4.22 -8.65 6.33
C GLY A 118 4.04 -7.26 6.98
N SER A 119 4.43 -7.12 8.25
CA SER A 119 4.38 -5.85 8.99
C SER A 119 5.34 -4.81 8.43
N ILE A 120 6.57 -5.23 8.16
CA ILE A 120 7.57 -4.38 7.49
C ILE A 120 7.07 -3.96 6.11
N GLY A 121 6.58 -4.92 5.31
CA GLY A 121 6.04 -4.66 3.98
C GLY A 121 4.88 -3.65 3.99
N LYS A 122 3.96 -3.76 4.95
CA LYS A 122 2.80 -2.87 5.04
C LYS A 122 3.19 -1.43 5.40
N LEU A 123 4.05 -1.25 6.41
CA LEU A 123 4.53 0.08 6.81
C LEU A 123 5.26 0.75 5.63
N PHE A 124 6.21 0.04 5.05
CA PHE A 124 7.01 0.58 3.96
C PHE A 124 6.20 0.85 2.70
N SER A 125 5.20 0.01 2.40
CA SER A 125 4.24 0.26 1.32
C SER A 125 3.44 1.53 1.55
N ALA A 126 2.97 1.79 2.78
CA ALA A 126 2.19 2.99 3.07
C ALA A 126 3.01 4.26 2.83
N GLU A 127 4.26 4.30 3.33
CA GLU A 127 5.16 5.43 3.11
C GLU A 127 5.52 5.62 1.63
N LEU A 128 5.84 4.53 0.93
CA LEU A 128 6.20 4.58 -0.48
C LEU A 128 5.03 5.09 -1.33
N ASN A 129 3.82 4.64 -1.03
CA ASN A 129 2.61 5.08 -1.73
C ASN A 129 2.38 6.58 -1.51
N GLN A 130 2.44 7.05 -0.27
CA GLN A 130 2.28 8.46 0.06
C GLN A 130 3.33 9.32 -0.66
N LYS A 131 4.61 8.97 -0.55
CA LYS A 131 5.71 9.72 -1.19
C LYS A 131 5.54 9.74 -2.71
N SER A 132 5.29 8.59 -3.33
CA SER A 132 5.15 8.48 -4.80
C SER A 132 3.98 9.32 -5.33
N LEU A 133 2.83 9.30 -4.65
CA LEU A 133 1.65 10.07 -5.04
C LEU A 133 1.81 11.58 -4.79
N ASN A 134 2.42 11.98 -3.68
CA ASN A 134 2.73 13.39 -3.40
C ASN A 134 3.65 13.96 -4.48
N TYR A 135 4.71 13.22 -4.86
CA TYR A 135 5.61 13.66 -5.92
C TYR A 135 4.95 13.70 -7.30
N ALA A 136 4.11 12.71 -7.61
CA ALA A 136 3.35 12.72 -8.86
C ALA A 136 2.39 13.93 -8.96
N SER A 137 1.76 14.32 -7.85
CA SER A 137 0.87 15.48 -7.79
C SER A 137 1.64 16.79 -8.00
N ASN A 138 2.76 16.97 -7.29
CA ASN A 138 3.65 18.12 -7.47
C ASN A 138 4.15 18.29 -8.92
N LEU A 139 4.44 17.18 -9.61
CA LEU A 139 4.89 17.21 -11.00
C LEU A 139 3.75 17.58 -11.98
N LYS A 140 2.50 17.27 -11.65
CA LYS A 140 1.32 17.68 -12.44
C LYS A 140 0.99 19.16 -12.26
N GLU A 141 1.01 19.65 -11.03
CA GLU A 141 0.55 21.00 -10.67
C GLU A 141 1.51 22.12 -11.09
N ARG A 142 2.80 21.83 -11.31
CA ARG A 142 3.78 22.84 -11.72
C ARG A 142 3.51 23.51 -13.07
N ARG A 143 2.57 23.00 -13.88
CA ARG A 143 2.07 23.72 -15.07
C ARG A 143 0.95 24.72 -14.78
N ALA A 144 0.23 24.59 -13.65
CA ALA A 144 -0.86 25.50 -13.31
C ALA A 144 -0.35 26.89 -12.85
N CYS A 145 0.88 26.97 -12.34
CA CYS A 145 1.50 28.23 -11.89
C CYS A 145 2.14 29.04 -13.04
N CYS A 146 2.36 28.42 -14.20
CA CYS A 146 2.95 29.07 -15.38
C CYS A 146 1.90 29.23 -16.49
N MET A 147 0.79 29.93 -16.20
CA MET A 147 -0.01 30.53 -17.26
C MET A 147 0.70 31.82 -17.69
N PRO A 148 1.01 32.02 -18.99
CA PRO A 148 1.60 33.27 -19.42
C PRO A 148 0.54 34.37 -19.28
N THR A 149 0.84 35.37 -18.46
CA THR A 149 0.15 36.66 -18.48
C THR A 149 0.48 37.33 -19.82
N ALA A 150 -0.22 36.91 -20.88
CA ALA A 150 -0.34 37.69 -22.09
C ALA A 150 -1.37 38.78 -21.81
N ILE A 151 -0.88 39.97 -21.46
CA ILE A 151 -1.67 41.20 -21.52
C ILE A 151 -1.16 41.95 -22.74
N GLN A 152 -2.09 42.17 -23.68
CA GLN A 152 -2.00 43.10 -24.79
C GLN A 152 -1.86 44.54 -24.30
#